data_AF-A0A8H3IF19-F1
#
_entry.id   AF-A0A8H3IF19-F1
#
_cell.length_a   1.000
_cell.length_b   1.000
_cell.length_c   1.000
_cell.angle_alpha   90.00
_cell.angle_beta   90.00
_cell.angle_gamma   90.00
#
_symmetry.space_group_name_H-M   'P 1'
#
loop_
_entity.id
_entity.type
_entity.pdbx_description
1 polymer ?
#
loop_
_entity_poly.entity_id
_entity_poly.type
_entity_poly.pdbx_seq_one_letter_code
_entity_poly.pdbx_strand_id
1 'polypeptide(L)'
;MTAVNKDTTGLEVATVYATEIKGENESASYKEPEETTNLQSLAVVTGPSQGIIGGQTVLDVANFGPKEILLAGRTLVKIQPVIDAIKNGEASTQVTFVPLDLADLLSVRKAAQEISSKVDQLDVLINNAGGK
;
A
#
# COMPACT_ATOMS: atom_id res chain seq x y z
N MET A 1 3.40 -22.07 10.26
CA MET A 1 3.94 -20.71 10.02
C MET A 1 2.76 -19.88 9.53
N THR A 2 2.15 -18.96 10.25
CA THR A 2 2.23 -18.46 11.63
C THR A 2 0.81 -17.94 11.92
N ALA A 3 0.33 -18.08 13.15
CA ALA A 3 -1.01 -17.67 13.53
C ALA A 3 -1.21 -16.17 13.24
N VAL A 4 -2.01 -15.84 12.22
CA VAL A 4 -2.59 -14.52 12.10
C VAL A 4 -3.68 -14.47 13.17
N ASN A 5 -3.50 -13.61 14.17
CA ASN A 5 -4.54 -13.33 15.15
C ASN A 5 -5.72 -12.70 14.38
N LYS A 6 -6.79 -13.49 14.19
CA LYS A 6 -8.00 -13.05 13.47
C LYS A 6 -8.92 -12.19 14.34
N ASP A 7 -8.66 -12.15 15.63
CA ASP A 7 -9.52 -11.50 16.62
C ASP A 7 -9.07 -10.06 16.88
N THR A 8 -7.83 -9.71 16.54
CA THR A 8 -7.33 -8.34 16.69
C THR A 8 -7.45 -7.56 15.39
N THR A 9 -8.28 -6.51 15.42
CA THR A 9 -8.45 -5.63 14.27
C THR A 9 -7.34 -4.58 14.20
N GLY A 10 -7.08 -4.04 13.00
CA GLY A 10 -6.16 -2.91 12.86
C GLY A 10 -6.58 -1.68 13.68
N LEU A 11 -7.88 -1.52 13.96
CA LEU A 11 -8.43 -0.46 14.80
C LEU A 11 -8.03 -0.62 16.26
N GLU A 12 -8.07 -1.86 16.79
CA GLU A 12 -7.63 -2.15 18.16
C GLU A 12 -6.13 -1.88 18.33
N VAL A 13 -5.31 -2.30 17.35
CA VAL A 13 -3.87 -2.03 17.37
C VAL A 13 -3.59 -0.53 17.31
N ALA A 14 -4.26 0.20 16.42
CA ALA A 14 -4.11 1.66 16.30
C ALA A 14 -4.51 2.37 17.60
N THR A 15 -5.59 1.92 18.25
CA THR A 15 -6.09 2.50 19.50
C THR A 15 -5.11 2.27 20.67
N VAL A 16 -4.60 1.06 20.82
CA VAL A 16 -3.62 0.72 21.86
C VAL A 16 -2.33 1.51 21.64
N TYR A 17 -1.80 1.52 20.41
CA TYR A 17 -0.56 2.24 20.10
C TYR A 17 -0.69 3.75 20.29
N ALA A 18 -1.80 4.35 19.84
CA ALA A 18 -2.08 5.77 20.06
C ALA A 18 -2.19 6.13 21.55
N THR A 19 -2.62 5.18 22.39
CA THR A 19 -2.66 5.35 23.85
C THR A 19 -1.27 5.28 24.47
N GLU A 20 -0.42 4.38 23.99
CA GLU A 20 0.95 4.18 24.49
C GLU A 20 1.88 5.35 24.18
N ILE A 21 1.75 5.99 23.01
CA ILE A 21 2.62 7.11 22.59
C ILE A 21 2.10 8.49 23.02
N LYS A 22 1.01 8.54 23.79
CA LYS A 22 0.31 9.78 24.14
C LYS A 22 1.20 10.67 25.02
N GLY A 23 1.72 11.75 24.44
CA GLY A 23 2.61 12.71 25.10
C GLY A 23 4.08 12.62 24.69
N GLU A 24 4.46 11.65 23.86
CA GLU A 24 5.83 11.48 23.36
C GLU A 24 6.10 12.19 22.02
N ASN A 25 5.05 12.64 21.32
CA ASN A 25 5.14 13.46 20.11
C ASN A 25 4.15 14.64 20.18
N GLU A 26 4.52 15.78 19.57
CA GLU A 26 3.65 16.95 19.48
C GLU A 26 2.28 16.57 18.87
N SER A 27 1.24 17.20 19.40
CA SER A 27 -0.17 16.86 19.16
C SER A 27 -0.59 17.07 17.70
N ALA A 28 -0.31 16.10 16.84
CA ALA A 28 -1.20 15.83 15.73
C ALA A 28 -2.47 15.20 16.32
N SER A 29 -3.59 15.91 16.29
CA SER A 29 -4.87 15.34 16.70
C SER A 29 -5.20 14.19 15.76
N TYR A 30 -5.23 12.97 16.30
CA TYR A 30 -5.85 11.85 15.61
C TYR A 30 -7.32 12.22 15.40
N LYS A 31 -7.68 12.51 14.14
CA LYS A 31 -9.08 12.58 13.74
C LYS A 31 -9.50 11.15 13.45
N GLU A 32 -10.59 10.70 14.08
CA GLU A 32 -11.27 9.49 13.62
C GLU A 32 -11.43 9.60 12.10
N PRO A 33 -11.10 8.55 11.33
CA PRO A 33 -11.33 8.57 9.91
C PRO A 33 -12.83 8.81 9.72
N GLU A 34 -13.19 9.99 9.21
CA GLU A 34 -14.55 10.21 8.73
C GLU A 34 -14.86 9.11 7.75
N GLU A 35 -16.03 8.48 7.88
CA GLU A 35 -16.47 7.34 7.08
C GLU A 35 -16.15 7.62 5.61
N THR A 36 -15.03 7.08 5.10
CA THR A 36 -14.51 7.42 3.77
C THR A 36 -15.33 6.67 2.73
N THR A 37 -16.58 7.07 2.61
CA THR A 37 -17.47 6.64 1.55
C THR A 37 -16.98 7.33 0.28
N ASN A 38 -16.47 6.50 -0.64
CA ASN A 38 -16.02 6.85 -1.99
C ASN A 38 -14.57 7.35 -2.11
N LEU A 39 -13.62 6.43 -1.89
CA LEU A 39 -12.26 6.63 -2.33
C LEU A 39 -12.16 6.30 -3.83
N GLN A 40 -12.23 7.34 -4.67
CA GLN A 40 -11.55 7.32 -5.97
C GLN A 40 -10.02 7.15 -5.82
N SER A 41 -9.54 6.86 -4.61
CA SER A 41 -8.16 6.98 -4.23
C SER A 41 -7.27 6.01 -4.96
N LEU A 42 -6.16 6.56 -5.42
CA LEU A 42 -5.07 5.86 -6.03
C LEU A 42 -3.94 5.72 -5.00
N ALA A 43 -3.48 4.49 -4.81
CA ALA A 43 -2.30 4.21 -4.01
C ALA A 43 -1.13 3.75 -4.90
N VAL A 44 0.08 4.21 -4.61
CA VAL A 44 1.32 3.63 -5.13
C VAL A 44 2.03 2.92 -3.99
N VAL A 45 2.36 1.65 -4.17
CA VAL A 45 3.14 0.88 -3.19
C VAL A 45 4.45 0.42 -3.81
N THR A 46 5.56 0.82 -3.19
CA THR A 46 6.90 0.40 -3.62
C THR A 46 7.34 -0.89 -2.93
N GLY A 47 8.04 -1.76 -3.67
CA GLY A 47 8.49 -3.06 -3.17
C GLY A 47 7.38 -4.03 -2.75
N PRO A 48 6.31 -4.24 -3.54
CA PRO A 48 5.17 -5.05 -3.15
C PRO A 48 5.35 -6.54 -3.51
N SER A 49 6.56 -7.09 -3.31
CA SER A 49 6.80 -8.52 -3.62
C SER A 49 6.10 -9.42 -2.60
N GLN A 50 5.72 -10.63 -3.02
CA GLN A 50 5.12 -11.61 -2.11
C GLN A 50 6.08 -11.98 -0.96
N GLY A 51 5.53 -12.19 0.24
CA GLY A 51 6.28 -12.67 1.40
C GLY A 51 7.12 -11.62 2.13
N ILE A 52 7.02 -10.35 1.74
CA ILE A 52 7.60 -9.21 2.46
C ILE A 52 6.51 -8.19 2.84
N ILE A 53 6.86 -7.21 3.69
CA ILE A 53 5.93 -6.21 4.24
C ILE A 53 5.09 -5.57 3.13
N GLY A 54 5.71 -5.06 2.07
CA GLY A 54 4.98 -4.43 0.96
C GLY A 54 3.95 -5.32 0.27
N GLY A 55 4.21 -6.63 0.15
CA GLY A 55 3.24 -7.56 -0.42
C GLY A 55 2.00 -7.67 0.47
N GLN A 56 2.18 -7.80 1.78
CA GLN A 56 1.07 -7.83 2.73
C GLN A 56 0.34 -6.50 2.79
N THR A 57 1.07 -5.38 2.77
CA THR A 57 0.50 -4.03 2.73
C THR A 57 -0.44 -3.85 1.55
N VAL A 58 -0.08 -4.34 0.35
CA VAL A 58 -1.01 -4.25 -0.79
C VAL A 58 -2.28 -5.05 -0.56
N LEU A 59 -2.20 -6.26 -0.01
CA LEU A 59 -3.38 -7.09 0.28
C LEU A 59 -4.30 -6.40 1.29
N ASP A 60 -3.72 -5.82 2.34
CA ASP A 60 -4.49 -5.11 3.36
C ASP A 60 -5.11 -3.83 2.80
N VAL A 61 -4.36 -3.05 2.03
CA VAL A 61 -4.84 -1.83 1.35
C VAL A 61 -5.97 -2.15 0.37
N ALA A 62 -5.89 -3.27 -0.37
CA ALA A 62 -6.95 -3.69 -1.28
C ALA A 62 -8.28 -3.99 -0.57
N ASN A 63 -8.26 -4.43 0.69
CA ASN A 63 -9.48 -4.67 1.48
C ASN A 63 -10.24 -3.37 1.82
N PHE A 64 -9.57 -2.22 1.79
CA PHE A 64 -10.23 -0.92 1.95
C PHE A 64 -10.88 -0.41 0.65
N GLY A 65 -10.75 -1.15 -0.45
CA GLY A 65 -11.42 -0.88 -1.72
C GLY A 65 -11.00 0.42 -2.43
N PRO A 66 -9.71 0.80 -2.48
CA PRO A 66 -9.29 1.92 -3.34
C PRO A 66 -9.63 1.60 -4.80
N LYS A 67 -9.82 2.65 -5.60
CA LYS A 67 -10.10 2.50 -7.04
C LYS A 67 -8.98 1.74 -7.76
N GLU A 68 -7.73 2.11 -7.48
CA GLU A 68 -6.57 1.48 -8.10
C GLU A 68 -5.34 1.48 -7.17
N ILE A 69 -4.55 0.42 -7.24
CA ILE A 69 -3.23 0.31 -6.61
C ILE A 69 -2.16 0.08 -7.69
N LEU A 70 -1.17 0.96 -7.73
CA LEU A 70 0.01 0.83 -8.57
C LEU A 70 1.11 0.11 -7.80
N LEU A 71 1.45 -1.10 -8.23
CA LEU A 71 2.48 -1.95 -7.65
C LEU A 71 3.83 -1.63 -8.30
N ALA A 72 4.64 -0.80 -7.65
CA ALA A 72 5.90 -0.32 -8.19
C ALA A 72 7.08 -1.20 -7.73
N GLY A 73 7.75 -1.88 -8.65
CA GLY A 73 8.93 -2.68 -8.31
C GLY A 73 9.69 -3.26 -9.50
N ARG A 74 10.75 -4.02 -9.20
CA ARG A 74 11.77 -4.39 -10.19
C ARG A 74 11.30 -5.40 -11.22
N THR A 75 10.60 -6.46 -10.80
CA THR A 75 10.23 -7.56 -11.69
C THR A 75 8.78 -7.97 -11.49
N LEU A 76 8.03 -8.02 -12.60
CA LEU A 76 6.64 -8.50 -12.60
C LEU A 76 6.54 -9.90 -11.99
N VAL A 77 7.49 -10.80 -12.28
CA VAL A 77 7.51 -12.17 -11.77
C VAL A 77 7.41 -12.23 -10.23
N LYS A 78 8.03 -11.30 -9.49
CA LYS A 78 7.99 -11.27 -8.02
C LYS A 78 6.71 -10.65 -7.45
N ILE A 79 5.98 -9.91 -8.28
CA ILE A 79 4.79 -9.14 -7.92
C ILE A 79 3.51 -9.84 -8.40
N GLN A 80 3.60 -10.65 -9.45
CA GLN A 80 2.50 -11.40 -10.03
C GLN A 80 1.70 -12.19 -8.99
N PRO A 81 2.32 -12.88 -8.00
CA PRO A 81 1.55 -13.59 -6.99
C PRO A 81 0.67 -12.67 -6.11
N VAL A 82 1.09 -11.42 -5.89
CA VAL A 82 0.30 -10.41 -5.16
C VAL A 82 -0.86 -9.93 -6.03
N ILE A 83 -0.62 -9.70 -7.32
CA ILE A 83 -1.68 -9.37 -8.29
C ILE A 83 -2.73 -10.48 -8.34
N ASP A 84 -2.30 -11.74 -8.41
CA ASP A 84 -3.18 -12.90 -8.50
C ASP A 84 -3.98 -13.09 -7.20
N ALA A 85 -3.36 -12.87 -6.03
CA ALA A 85 -4.05 -12.94 -4.75
C ALA A 85 -5.19 -11.92 -4.63
N ILE A 86 -4.99 -10.69 -5.12
CA ILE A 86 -6.02 -9.64 -5.11
C ILE A 86 -7.16 -9.99 -6.06
N LYS A 87 -6.83 -10.44 -7.28
CA LYS A 87 -7.83 -10.87 -8.27
C LYS A 87 -8.68 -12.04 -7.79
N ASN A 88 -8.08 -12.97 -7.04
CA ASN A 88 -8.79 -14.12 -6.48
C ASN A 88 -9.61 -13.77 -5.22
N GLY A 89 -9.31 -12.66 -4.55
CA GLY A 89 -9.95 -12.23 -3.30
C GLY A 89 -11.22 -11.40 -3.46
N GLU A 90 -11.82 -11.38 -4.66
CA GLU A 90 -13.02 -10.58 -5.00
C GLU A 90 -12.88 -9.06 -4.77
N ALA A 91 -11.66 -8.54 -4.59
CA ALA A 91 -11.43 -7.11 -4.48
C ALA A 91 -11.83 -6.39 -5.78
N SER A 92 -12.63 -5.33 -5.68
CA SER A 92 -13.01 -4.48 -6.82
C SER A 92 -11.88 -3.55 -7.29
N THR A 93 -10.80 -3.47 -6.50
CA THR A 93 -9.63 -2.65 -6.75
C THR A 93 -8.86 -3.07 -8.00
N GLN A 94 -8.63 -2.13 -8.91
CA GLN A 94 -7.74 -2.34 -10.05
C GLN A 94 -6.28 -2.38 -9.59
N VAL A 95 -5.48 -3.27 -10.17
CA VAL A 95 -4.07 -3.40 -9.82
C VAL A 95 -3.20 -3.37 -11.07
N THR A 96 -2.22 -2.46 -11.06
CA THR A 96 -1.34 -2.21 -12.21
C THR A 96 0.12 -2.28 -11.78
N PHE A 97 0.92 -3.08 -12.48
CA PHE A 97 2.36 -3.13 -12.26
C PHE A 97 3.04 -1.93 -12.92
N VAL A 98 3.96 -1.28 -12.20
CA VAL A 98 4.83 -0.22 -12.73
C VAL A 98 6.30 -0.63 -12.52
N PRO A 99 7.11 -0.77 -13.58
CA PRO A 99 8.53 -1.06 -13.43
C PRO A 99 9.25 0.05 -12.67
N LEU A 100 9.86 -0.29 -11.54
CA LEU A 100 10.61 0.64 -10.70
C LEU A 100 11.80 -0.05 -10.04
N ASP A 101 12.99 0.49 -10.31
CA ASP A 101 14.20 0.24 -9.52
C ASP A 101 14.61 1.53 -8.81
N LEU A 102 14.50 1.56 -7.48
CA LEU A 102 14.86 2.71 -6.67
C LEU A 102 16.38 2.96 -6.63
N ALA A 103 17.21 1.99 -7.02
CA ALA A 103 18.65 2.19 -7.17
C ALA A 103 19.03 2.90 -8.48
N ASP A 104 18.09 3.06 -9.42
CA ASP A 104 18.31 3.73 -10.70
C ASP A 104 17.41 4.97 -10.85
N LEU A 105 18.01 6.16 -10.78
CA LEU A 105 17.28 7.43 -10.93
C LEU A 105 16.63 7.61 -12.31
N LEU A 106 17.09 6.92 -13.36
CA LEU A 106 16.39 6.92 -14.65
C LEU A 106 15.12 6.07 -14.56
N SER A 107 15.17 4.92 -13.89
CA SER A 107 13.97 4.11 -13.61
C SER A 107 12.96 4.88 -12.77
N VAL A 108 13.40 5.59 -11.72
CA VAL A 108 12.53 6.44 -10.89
C VAL A 108 11.80 7.49 -11.73
N ARG A 109 12.53 8.23 -12.58
CA ARG A 109 11.92 9.27 -13.43
C ARG A 109 10.92 8.68 -14.43
N LYS A 110 11.24 7.53 -15.03
CA LYS A 110 10.33 6.83 -15.96
C LYS A 110 9.05 6.39 -15.26
N ALA A 111 9.17 5.78 -14.08
CA ALA A 111 8.01 5.37 -13.29
C ALA A 111 7.15 6.56 -12.88
N ALA A 112 7.76 7.65 -12.42
CA ALA A 112 7.04 8.88 -12.08
C ALA A 112 6.30 9.47 -13.27
N GLN A 113 6.91 9.49 -14.45
CA GLN A 113 6.27 9.93 -15.69
C GLN A 113 5.12 9.00 -16.10
N GLU A 114 5.31 7.68 -16.00
CA GLU A 114 4.26 6.71 -16.30
C GLU A 114 3.05 6.89 -15.37
N ILE A 115 3.30 7.00 -14.05
CA ILE A 115 2.25 7.21 -13.05
C ILE A 115 1.50 8.51 -13.33
N SER A 116 2.20 9.63 -13.42
CA SER A 116 1.59 10.95 -13.67
C SER A 116 0.86 11.06 -15.01
N SER A 117 1.18 10.22 -16.00
CA SER A 117 0.45 10.18 -17.27
C SER A 117 -0.88 9.44 -17.21
N LYS A 118 -1.07 8.59 -16.19
CA LYS A 118 -2.26 7.72 -16.04
C LYS A 118 -3.27 8.30 -15.06
N VAL A 119 -2.85 9.19 -14.17
CA VAL A 119 -3.63 9.62 -13.01
C VAL A 119 -3.50 11.12 -12.78
N ASP A 120 -4.62 11.79 -12.55
CA ASP A 120 -4.64 13.23 -12.30
C ASP A 120 -4.15 13.58 -10.88
N GLN A 121 -4.39 12.68 -9.93
CA GLN A 121 -4.02 12.83 -8.53
C GLN A 121 -3.55 11.49 -7.95
N LEU A 122 -2.51 11.55 -7.11
CA LEU A 122 -2.06 10.44 -6.28
C LEU A 122 -2.41 10.76 -4.82
N ASP A 123 -3.22 9.92 -4.19
CA ASP A 123 -3.70 10.14 -2.82
C ASP A 123 -2.74 9.56 -1.79
N VAL A 124 -2.18 8.38 -2.07
CA VAL A 124 -1.34 7.63 -1.13
C VAL A 124 -0.08 7.14 -1.81
N LEU A 125 1.07 7.44 -1.21
CA LEU A 125 2.36 6.84 -1.57
C LEU A 125 2.93 6.07 -0.39
N ILE A 126 3.10 4.76 -0.55
CA ILE A 126 3.71 3.89 0.45
C ILE A 126 5.15 3.56 0.02
N ASN A 127 6.09 4.24 0.66
CA ASN A 127 7.52 4.02 0.50
C ASN A 127 8.00 2.85 1.36
N ASN A 128 7.78 1.63 0.89
CA ASN A 128 8.13 0.40 1.60
C ASN A 128 9.40 -0.29 1.05
N ALA A 129 9.80 -0.03 -0.20
CA ALA A 129 10.96 -0.68 -0.78
C ALA A 129 12.25 -0.37 0.01
N GLY A 130 12.93 -1.42 0.48
CA GLY A 130 14.22 -1.35 1.17
C GLY A 130 15.28 -2.22 0.49
N GLY A 131 16.54 -1.83 0.65
CA GLY A 131 17.70 -2.59 0.16
C GLY A 131 18.10 -3.69 1.14
N LYS A 132 18.47 -4.86 0.59
CA LYS A 132 19.51 -5.70 1.17
C LYS A 132 20.76 -5.49 0.36
#